data_AF-A0A257LYB4-F1
#
_entry.id   AF-A0A257LYB4-F1
#
_cell.length_a   1.000
_cell.length_b   1.000
_cell.length_c   1.000
_cell.angle_alpha   90.00
_cell.angle_beta   90.00
_cell.angle_gamma   90.00
#
_symmetry.space_group_name_H-M   'P 1'
#
loop_
_entity.id
_entity.type
_entity.pdbx_description
1 polymer ?
#
loop_
_entity_poly.entity_id
_entity_poly.type
_entity_poly.pdbx_seq_one_letter_code
_entity_poly.pdbx_strand_id
1 'polypeptide(L)'
;MRRLALAITACALCSFAQTEAAPAWESILTPAKLGPQPRLPACRLDYKASWKGLLDAGGIHLEFGNPANAKAGAYVVNSTGKSLGAAASLYTYSHWFWSELDPSTLRPRLFHTVEDLDDRRVTHSVNYTGSNVSCTQTTKINATGLTYSNTNKFGYAPVHDVFSSMLFVRS
;
A
#
# COMPACT_ATOMS: atom_id res chain seq x y z
N MET A 1 30.48 42.47 -51.36
CA MET A 1 30.00 42.50 -49.96
C MET A 1 28.48 42.36 -49.94
N ARG A 2 27.96 41.21 -49.47
CA ARG A 2 26.70 41.10 -48.69
C ARG A 2 26.50 39.61 -48.36
N ARG A 3 26.55 39.34 -47.06
CA ARG A 3 26.53 38.02 -46.43
C ARG A 3 25.08 37.53 -46.39
N LEU A 4 24.79 36.32 -46.89
CA LEU A 4 23.55 35.63 -46.55
C LEU A 4 23.73 34.93 -45.20
N ALA A 5 22.91 35.35 -44.24
CA ALA A 5 22.88 34.80 -42.89
C ALA A 5 22.17 33.44 -42.89
N LEU A 6 22.83 32.45 -42.29
CA LEU A 6 22.28 31.13 -42.00
C LEU A 6 21.37 31.25 -40.78
N ALA A 7 20.05 31.14 -40.97
CA ALA A 7 19.11 31.10 -39.86
C ALA A 7 19.12 29.70 -39.22
N ILE A 8 19.65 29.60 -38.00
CA ILE A 8 19.61 28.39 -37.18
C ILE A 8 18.22 28.32 -36.54
N THR A 9 17.37 27.43 -37.05
CA THR A 9 16.07 27.13 -36.44
C THR A 9 16.30 26.32 -35.16
N ALA A 10 16.14 26.97 -34.00
CA ALA A 10 16.13 26.31 -32.70
C ALA A 10 14.88 25.43 -32.58
N CYS A 11 15.06 24.11 -32.65
CA CYS A 11 14.01 23.15 -32.41
C CYS A 11 13.80 23.04 -30.88
N ALA A 12 12.77 23.70 -30.36
CA ALA A 12 12.36 23.57 -28.98
C ALA A 12 11.84 22.15 -28.74
N LEU A 13 12.62 21.34 -28.01
CA LEU A 13 12.18 20.05 -27.48
C LEU A 13 11.11 20.30 -26.40
N CYS A 14 9.86 20.46 -26.82
CA CYS A 14 8.71 20.33 -25.94
C CYS A 14 8.69 18.90 -25.41
N SER A 15 9.07 18.71 -24.15
CA SER A 15 8.78 17.47 -23.43
C SER A 15 7.28 17.37 -23.26
N PHE A 16 6.63 16.59 -24.12
CA PHE A 16 5.22 16.25 -23.97
C PHE A 16 5.10 15.38 -22.72
N ALA A 17 4.65 15.97 -21.61
CA ALA A 17 4.10 15.21 -20.50
C ALA A 17 2.80 14.57 -21.03
N GLN A 18 2.93 13.34 -21.52
CA GLN A 18 1.81 12.57 -22.05
C GLN A 18 0.86 12.29 -20.88
N THR A 19 -0.19 13.09 -20.78
CA THR A 19 -1.29 12.83 -19.84
C THR A 19 -2.11 11.73 -20.49
N GLU A 20 -1.90 10.48 -20.08
CA GLU A 20 -2.72 9.37 -20.57
C GLU A 20 -4.16 9.60 -20.12
N ALA A 21 -5.09 9.54 -21.07
CA ALA A 21 -6.51 9.60 -20.77
C ALA A 21 -6.90 8.37 -19.93
N ALA A 22 -7.82 8.57 -18.98
CA ALA A 22 -8.43 7.48 -18.21
C ALA A 22 -8.90 6.37 -19.15
N PRO A 23 -8.51 5.10 -18.91
CA PRO A 23 -8.89 4.01 -19.79
C PRO A 23 -10.40 3.77 -19.71
N ALA A 24 -11.03 3.39 -20.83
CA ALA A 24 -12.49 3.27 -20.92
C ALA A 24 -13.12 2.35 -19.86
N TRP A 25 -12.39 1.32 -19.42
CA TRP A 25 -12.84 0.39 -18.38
C TRP A 25 -12.95 1.03 -16.99
N GLU A 26 -12.29 2.16 -16.73
CA GLU A 26 -12.36 2.87 -15.45
C GLU A 26 -13.79 3.31 -15.14
N SER A 27 -14.54 3.75 -16.14
CA SER A 27 -15.94 4.16 -16.00
C SER A 27 -16.88 3.02 -15.58
N ILE A 28 -16.45 1.76 -15.77
CA ILE A 28 -17.19 0.56 -15.40
C ILE A 28 -16.98 0.22 -13.92
N LEU A 29 -15.88 0.69 -13.31
CA LEU A 29 -15.70 0.58 -11.88
C LEU A 29 -16.70 1.50 -11.18
N THR A 30 -17.68 0.89 -10.51
CA THR A 30 -18.71 1.62 -9.77
C THR A 30 -18.05 2.55 -8.75
N PRO A 31 -18.41 3.85 -8.71
CA PRO A 31 -17.87 4.77 -7.72
C PRO A 31 -18.12 4.24 -6.32
N ALA A 32 -17.04 4.16 -5.54
CA ALA A 32 -16.99 3.59 -4.20
C ALA A 32 -17.89 4.36 -3.21
N LYS A 33 -19.20 4.10 -3.21
CA LYS A 33 -20.09 4.49 -2.13
C LYS A 33 -20.05 3.39 -1.09
N LEU A 34 -19.74 3.77 0.16
CA LEU A 34 -19.89 2.87 1.28
C LEU A 34 -21.33 2.37 1.36
N GLY A 35 -21.52 1.10 1.66
CA GLY A 35 -22.85 0.58 1.92
C GLY A 35 -23.42 1.11 3.24
N PRO A 36 -24.61 0.63 3.63
CA PRO A 36 -25.35 1.17 4.77
C PRO A 36 -24.80 0.72 6.13
N GLN A 37 -23.79 -0.16 6.17
CA GLN A 37 -23.31 -0.70 7.45
C GLN A 37 -22.66 0.38 8.30
N PRO A 38 -22.87 0.36 9.62
CA PRO A 38 -22.21 1.31 10.51
C PRO A 38 -20.70 1.12 10.46
N ARG A 39 -19.98 2.22 10.70
CA ARG A 39 -18.53 2.20 10.85
C ARG A 39 -18.12 1.19 11.93
N LEU A 40 -17.09 0.41 11.64
CA LEU A 40 -16.53 -0.53 12.61
C LEU A 40 -16.02 0.26 13.84
N PRO A 41 -16.50 -0.02 15.06
CA PRO A 41 -15.94 0.57 16.26
C PRO A 41 -14.52 0.03 16.50
N ALA A 42 -13.80 0.64 17.46
CA ALA A 42 -12.49 0.15 17.84
C ALA A 42 -12.57 -1.32 18.27
N CYS A 43 -11.78 -2.19 17.63
CA CYS A 43 -11.81 -3.62 17.92
C CYS A 43 -10.47 -4.30 17.59
N ARG A 44 -10.32 -5.50 18.15
CA ARG A 44 -9.17 -6.37 17.97
C ARG A 44 -9.62 -7.72 17.41
N LEU A 45 -8.89 -8.24 16.44
CA LEU A 45 -9.11 -9.58 15.88
C LEU A 45 -7.80 -10.35 15.94
N ASP A 46 -7.85 -11.58 16.47
CA ASP A 46 -6.72 -12.50 16.48
C ASP A 46 -7.08 -13.74 15.67
N TYR A 47 -6.33 -13.98 14.60
CA TYR A 47 -6.47 -15.15 13.75
C TYR A 47 -5.32 -16.11 14.02
N LYS A 48 -5.66 -17.38 14.20
CA LYS A 48 -4.69 -18.46 14.33
C LYS A 48 -4.69 -19.31 13.06
N ALA A 49 -3.54 -19.43 12.42
CA ALA A 49 -3.32 -20.39 11.36
C ALA A 49 -2.84 -21.70 11.98
N SER A 50 -3.47 -22.82 11.64
CA SER A 50 -3.08 -24.12 12.19
C SER A 50 -3.33 -25.26 11.22
N TRP A 51 -2.57 -26.34 11.38
CA TRP A 51 -2.78 -27.60 10.67
C TRP A 51 -3.86 -28.39 11.40
N LYS A 52 -5.09 -28.34 10.89
CA LYS A 52 -6.27 -29.02 11.46
C LYS A 52 -6.52 -28.70 12.95
N GLY A 53 -6.11 -27.53 13.43
CA GLY A 53 -6.18 -27.18 14.85
C GLY A 53 -5.15 -27.85 15.76
N LEU A 54 -4.33 -28.77 15.23
CA LEU A 54 -3.40 -29.59 16.00
C LEU A 54 -2.03 -28.94 16.16
N LEU A 55 -1.53 -28.32 15.09
CA LEU A 55 -0.21 -27.69 15.07
C LEU A 55 -0.35 -26.22 14.71
N ASP A 56 0.22 -25.36 15.54
CA ASP A 56 0.27 -23.92 15.27
C ASP A 56 1.21 -23.65 14.08
N ALA A 57 0.71 -22.89 13.10
CA ALA A 57 1.45 -22.53 11.90
C ALA A 57 1.73 -21.02 11.83
N GLY A 58 1.05 -20.21 12.66
CA GLY A 58 1.19 -18.78 12.64
C GLY A 58 -0.03 -18.05 13.19
N GLY A 59 0.09 -16.74 13.23
CA GLY A 59 -1.02 -15.89 13.65
C GLY A 59 -0.98 -14.52 13.00
N ILE A 60 -2.15 -13.90 12.92
CA ILE A 60 -2.32 -12.52 12.50
C ILE A 60 -3.14 -11.83 13.58
N HIS A 61 -2.62 -10.71 14.06
CA HIS A 61 -3.28 -9.81 14.99
C HIS A 61 -3.64 -8.53 14.23
N LEU A 62 -4.90 -8.13 14.30
CA LEU A 62 -5.44 -6.92 13.67
C LEU A 62 -6.03 -6.01 14.73
N GLU A 63 -5.77 -4.72 14.62
CA GLU A 63 -6.40 -3.69 15.44
C GLU A 63 -7.02 -2.62 14.54
N PHE A 64 -8.29 -2.30 14.80
CA PHE A 64 -9.02 -1.27 14.10
C PHE A 64 -9.31 -0.13 15.05
N GLY A 65 -9.00 1.10 14.67
CA GLY A 65 -9.35 2.29 15.43
C GLY A 65 -8.80 2.31 16.85
N ASN A 66 -7.67 1.65 17.12
CA ASN A 66 -7.07 1.60 18.46
C ASN A 66 -6.79 3.03 18.97
N PRO A 67 -7.41 3.46 20.09
CA PRO A 67 -7.21 4.80 20.64
C PRO A 67 -5.75 5.14 20.97
N ALA A 68 -4.94 4.14 21.35
CA ALA A 68 -3.52 4.33 21.66
C ALA A 68 -2.69 4.77 20.44
N ASN A 69 -3.19 4.47 19.24
CA ASN A 69 -2.56 4.74 17.95
C ASN A 69 -3.36 5.76 17.13
N ALA A 70 -4.25 6.53 17.77
CA ALA A 70 -5.12 7.47 17.10
C ALA A 70 -4.31 8.57 16.41
N LYS A 71 -4.71 8.91 15.18
CA LYS A 71 -4.13 10.01 14.42
C LYS A 71 -5.22 10.95 13.94
N ALA A 72 -5.00 12.25 14.11
CA ALA A 72 -5.97 13.27 13.76
C ALA A 72 -6.40 13.15 12.29
N GLY A 73 -7.71 13.04 12.07
CA GLY A 73 -8.30 12.92 10.72
C GLY A 73 -8.05 11.57 10.03
N ALA A 74 -7.57 10.54 10.73
CA ALA A 74 -7.36 9.21 10.15
C ALA A 74 -8.07 8.12 10.97
N TYR A 75 -8.58 7.12 10.27
CA TYR A 75 -8.94 5.84 10.85
C TYR A 75 -7.76 4.88 10.67
N VAL A 76 -7.12 4.53 11.77
CA VAL A 76 -5.89 3.72 11.75
C VAL A 76 -6.25 2.24 11.86
N VAL A 77 -5.59 1.42 11.04
CA VAL A 77 -5.66 -0.04 11.11
C VAL A 77 -4.25 -0.61 11.16
N ASN A 78 -3.98 -1.46 12.13
CA ASN A 78 -2.70 -2.12 12.32
C ASN A 78 -2.81 -3.61 12.16
N SER A 79 -1.75 -4.23 11.65
CA SER A 79 -1.62 -5.67 11.64
C SER A 79 -0.21 -6.10 11.96
N THR A 80 -0.09 -7.17 12.74
CA THR A 80 1.15 -7.92 12.87
C THR A 80 0.86 -9.38 12.60
N GLY A 81 1.82 -10.10 12.05
CA GLY A 81 1.69 -11.53 11.92
C GLY A 81 3.04 -12.22 11.82
N LYS A 82 3.03 -13.52 12.04
CA LYS A 82 4.23 -14.35 11.89
C LYS A 82 3.90 -15.81 11.68
N SER A 83 4.79 -16.47 10.95
CA SER A 83 4.93 -17.93 10.93
C SER A 83 5.35 -18.45 12.31
N LEU A 84 4.92 -19.68 12.65
CA LEU A 84 5.26 -20.35 13.91
C LEU A 84 5.61 -21.83 13.69
N GLY A 85 6.35 -22.41 14.65
CA GLY A 85 6.65 -23.84 14.68
C GLY A 85 7.32 -24.35 13.40
N ALA A 86 6.88 -25.51 12.92
CA ALA A 86 7.41 -26.12 11.70
C ALA A 86 7.19 -25.25 10.45
N ALA A 87 6.14 -24.42 10.42
CA ALA A 87 5.91 -23.50 9.31
C ALA A 87 6.99 -22.41 9.27
N ALA A 88 7.41 -21.88 10.43
CA ALA A 88 8.52 -20.94 10.51
C ALA A 88 9.85 -21.56 10.09
N SER A 89 10.08 -22.84 10.38
CA SER A 89 11.30 -23.53 9.91
C SER A 89 11.35 -23.74 8.40
N LEU A 90 10.18 -23.87 7.74
CA LEU A 90 10.10 -23.99 6.28
C LEU A 90 10.11 -22.62 5.60
N TYR A 91 9.47 -21.63 6.22
CA TYR A 91 9.32 -20.28 5.70
C TYR A 91 9.22 -19.27 6.84
N THR A 92 10.37 -18.75 7.26
CA THR A 92 10.43 -17.66 8.22
C THR A 92 9.77 -16.43 7.61
N TYR A 93 8.68 -16.02 8.23
CA TYR A 93 7.94 -14.81 7.87
C TYR A 93 7.43 -14.11 9.11
N SER A 94 7.57 -12.79 9.15
CA SER A 94 6.77 -11.92 10.00
C SER A 94 6.49 -10.59 9.32
N HIS A 95 5.38 -9.96 9.67
CA HIS A 95 5.03 -8.65 9.14
C HIS A 95 4.53 -7.71 10.22
N TRP A 96 4.68 -6.43 9.93
CA TRP A 96 4.00 -5.33 10.58
C TRP A 96 3.41 -4.42 9.49
N PHE A 97 2.16 -4.02 9.65
CA PHE A 97 1.40 -3.22 8.71
C PHE A 97 0.70 -2.10 9.47
N TRP A 98 0.74 -0.89 8.92
CA TRP A 98 0.00 0.28 9.39
C TRP A 98 -0.72 0.94 8.20
N SER A 99 -2.04 1.08 8.28
CA SER A 99 -2.85 1.83 7.31
C SER A 99 -3.48 3.05 7.97
N GLU A 100 -3.50 4.16 7.24
CA GLU A 100 -4.28 5.35 7.55
C GLU A 100 -5.36 5.54 6.50
N LEU A 101 -6.61 5.45 6.94
CA LEU A 101 -7.77 5.61 6.08
C LEU A 101 -8.46 6.95 6.33
N ASP A 102 -9.06 7.53 5.29
CA ASP A 102 -10.01 8.61 5.47
C ASP A 102 -11.24 8.08 6.23
N PRO A 103 -11.64 8.67 7.37
CA PRO A 103 -12.68 8.12 8.21
C PRO A 103 -14.09 8.19 7.61
N SER A 104 -14.30 9.02 6.58
CA SER A 104 -15.60 9.23 5.92
C SER A 104 -15.79 8.36 4.69
N THR A 105 -14.70 8.08 3.96
CA THR A 105 -14.72 7.32 2.69
C THR A 105 -14.05 5.95 2.80
N LEU A 106 -13.32 5.70 3.90
CA LEU A 106 -12.45 4.53 4.11
C LEU A 106 -11.40 4.31 3.04
N ARG A 107 -11.13 5.31 2.18
CA ARG A 107 -10.06 5.28 1.19
C ARG A 107 -8.70 5.37 1.87
N PRO A 108 -7.68 4.69 1.35
CA PRO A 108 -6.35 4.76 1.92
C PRO A 108 -5.75 6.14 1.67
N ARG A 109 -5.00 6.62 2.65
CA ARG A 109 -4.19 7.84 2.58
C ARG A 109 -2.70 7.50 2.57
N LEU A 110 -2.34 6.55 3.42
CA LEU A 110 -1.00 6.02 3.58
C LEU A 110 -1.11 4.57 4.03
N PHE A 111 -0.21 3.71 3.55
CA PHE A 111 0.16 2.55 4.33
C PHE A 111 1.67 2.37 4.41
N HIS A 112 2.11 1.74 5.49
CA HIS A 112 3.47 1.30 5.70
C HIS A 112 3.49 -0.18 6.06
N THR A 113 4.36 -0.95 5.42
CA THR A 113 4.57 -2.36 5.74
C THR A 113 6.03 -2.64 5.95
N VAL A 114 6.31 -3.57 6.85
CA VAL A 114 7.61 -4.20 7.02
C VAL A 114 7.35 -5.70 7.02
N GLU A 115 8.01 -6.40 6.11
CA GLU A 115 7.99 -7.85 5.99
C GLU A 115 9.41 -8.37 6.19
N ASP A 116 9.56 -9.24 7.17
CA ASP A 116 10.79 -9.94 7.48
C ASP A 116 10.70 -11.37 6.95
N LEU A 117 11.61 -11.68 6.03
CA LEU A 117 11.86 -13.01 5.50
C LEU A 117 13.25 -13.47 5.92
N ASP A 118 13.56 -14.74 5.69
CA ASP A 118 14.86 -15.33 6.04
C ASP A 118 16.04 -14.63 5.32
N ASP A 119 15.89 -14.35 4.02
CA ASP A 119 16.94 -13.79 3.18
C ASP A 119 16.93 -12.25 3.12
N ARG A 120 15.80 -11.61 3.45
CA ARG A 120 15.62 -10.16 3.30
C ARG A 120 14.54 -9.56 4.20
N ARG A 121 14.68 -8.26 4.46
CA ARG A 121 13.61 -7.39 4.94
C ARG A 121 13.10 -6.54 3.78
N VAL A 122 11.79 -6.48 3.60
CA VAL A 122 11.13 -5.62 2.62
C VAL A 122 10.28 -4.59 3.36
N THR A 123 10.33 -3.35 2.90
CA THR A 123 9.57 -2.25 3.47
C THR A 123 8.85 -1.52 2.36
N HIS A 124 7.54 -1.34 2.49
CA HIS A 124 6.75 -0.53 1.57
C HIS A 124 6.22 0.71 2.27
N SER A 125 6.30 1.85 1.60
CA SER A 125 5.64 3.09 1.98
C SER A 125 4.82 3.57 0.81
N VAL A 126 3.50 3.53 0.94
CA VAL A 126 2.58 3.87 -0.14
C VAL A 126 1.71 5.04 0.26
N ASN A 127 1.82 6.12 -0.51
CA ASN A 127 1.07 7.35 -0.32
C ASN A 127 0.02 7.52 -1.41
N TYR A 128 -1.19 7.89 -1.01
CA TYR A 128 -2.31 8.12 -1.91
C TYR A 128 -2.63 9.62 -1.93
N THR A 129 -2.46 10.26 -3.09
CA THR A 129 -2.62 11.71 -3.26
C THR A 129 -3.46 12.00 -4.50
N GLY A 130 -4.75 12.29 -4.30
CA GLY A 130 -5.68 12.56 -5.39
C GLY A 130 -5.80 11.36 -6.34
N SER A 131 -5.46 11.55 -7.61
CA SER A 131 -5.42 10.50 -8.63
C SER A 131 -4.11 9.71 -8.68
N ASN A 132 -3.15 10.00 -7.79
CA ASN A 132 -1.83 9.39 -7.83
C ASN A 132 -1.55 8.51 -6.61
N VAL A 133 -0.84 7.42 -6.85
CA VAL A 133 -0.29 6.55 -5.81
C VAL A 133 1.22 6.51 -5.96
N SER A 134 1.95 6.84 -4.91
CA SER A 134 3.41 6.74 -4.87
C SER A 134 3.80 5.60 -3.95
N CYS A 135 4.47 4.57 -4.49
CA CYS A 135 4.95 3.42 -3.74
C CYS A 135 6.48 3.45 -3.73
N THR A 136 7.07 3.54 -2.53
CA THR A 136 8.48 3.27 -2.33
C THR A 136 8.63 1.90 -1.72
N GLN A 137 9.39 1.02 -2.37
CA GLN A 137 9.80 -0.25 -1.82
C GLN A 137 11.30 -0.21 -1.51
N THR A 138 11.67 -0.61 -0.31
CA THR A 138 13.06 -0.81 0.10
C THR A 138 13.27 -2.27 0.46
N THR A 139 14.26 -2.92 -0.14
CA THR A 139 14.66 -4.30 0.17
C THR A 139 16.06 -4.30 0.74
N LYS A 140 16.22 -4.82 1.95
CA LYS A 140 17.51 -5.06 2.60
C LYS A 140 17.79 -6.56 2.59
N ILE A 141 18.92 -6.97 2.01
CA ILE A 141 19.39 -8.36 2.03
C ILE A 141 20.03 -8.64 3.39
N ASN A 142 19.57 -9.69 4.08
CA ASN A 142 19.98 -9.96 5.46
C ASN A 142 21.45 -10.37 5.54
N ALA A 143 21.91 -11.25 4.65
CA ALA A 143 23.27 -11.79 4.66
C ALA A 143 24.36 -10.73 4.41
N THR A 144 24.09 -9.75 3.54
CA THR A 144 25.08 -8.75 3.11
C THR A 144 24.82 -7.36 3.68
N GLY A 145 23.62 -7.10 4.19
CA GLY A 145 23.16 -5.77 4.60
C GLY A 145 22.88 -4.82 3.44
N LEU A 146 23.10 -5.23 2.18
CA LEU A 146 22.86 -4.40 1.00
C LEU A 146 21.40 -3.99 0.92
N THR A 147 21.17 -2.73 0.59
CA THR A 147 19.83 -2.14 0.52
C THR A 147 19.57 -1.57 -0.87
N TYR A 148 18.43 -1.95 -1.44
CA TYR A 148 17.93 -1.46 -2.72
C TYR A 148 16.63 -0.71 -2.48
N SER A 149 16.43 0.41 -3.15
CA SER A 149 15.18 1.16 -3.07
C SER A 149 14.69 1.53 -4.44
N ASN A 150 13.38 1.41 -4.65
CA ASN A 150 12.74 1.82 -5.88
C ASN A 150 11.43 2.55 -5.55
N THR A 151 11.15 3.62 -6.29
CA THR A 151 9.91 4.39 -6.14
C THR A 151 9.17 4.38 -7.46
N ASN A 152 7.93 3.94 -7.43
CA ASN A 152 7.01 3.99 -8.56
C ASN A 152 5.85 4.93 -8.27
N LYS A 153 5.35 5.59 -9.32
CA LYS A 153 4.16 6.42 -9.26
C LYS A 153 3.15 5.90 -10.27
N PHE A 154 1.91 5.76 -9.84
CA PHE A 154 0.80 5.30 -10.65
C PHE A 154 -0.24 6.42 -10.72
N GLY A 155 -0.67 6.80 -11.92
CA GLY A 155 -1.69 7.82 -12.16
C GLY A 155 -3.13 7.30 -12.10
N TYR A 156 -3.33 6.09 -11.60
CA TYR A 156 -4.63 5.43 -11.56
C TYR A 156 -5.16 5.39 -10.12
N ALA A 157 -6.28 6.07 -9.86
CA ALA A 157 -7.04 5.98 -8.61
C ALA A 157 -8.54 6.02 -8.93
N PRO A 158 -9.37 5.18 -8.28
CA PRO A 158 -9.17 4.70 -6.91
C PRO A 158 -8.44 3.36 -6.80
N VAL A 159 -7.36 3.34 -6.02
CA VAL A 159 -6.69 2.12 -5.55
C VAL A 159 -6.92 1.99 -4.05
N HIS A 160 -7.24 0.79 -3.61
CA HIS A 160 -7.44 0.47 -2.20
C HIS A 160 -6.22 -0.30 -1.67
N ASP A 161 -5.86 -0.07 -0.41
CA ASP A 161 -5.04 -1.04 0.32
C ASP A 161 -5.93 -2.20 0.83
N VAL A 162 -5.31 -3.21 1.43
CA VAL A 162 -6.03 -4.42 1.89
C VAL A 162 -7.10 -4.09 2.94
N PHE A 163 -6.84 -3.16 3.86
CA PHE A 163 -7.76 -2.81 4.93
C PHE A 163 -8.87 -1.88 4.46
N SER A 164 -8.56 -0.94 3.58
CA SER A 164 -9.54 -0.14 2.86
C SER A 164 -10.49 -1.04 2.08
N SER A 165 -9.95 -2.01 1.32
CA SER A 165 -10.75 -2.95 0.54
C SER A 165 -11.68 -3.79 1.43
N MET A 166 -11.14 -4.34 2.52
CA MET A 166 -11.91 -5.16 3.44
C MET A 166 -13.05 -4.36 4.11
N LEU A 167 -12.77 -3.14 4.57
CA LEU A 167 -13.79 -2.30 5.19
C LEU A 167 -14.81 -1.79 4.17
N PHE A 168 -14.39 -1.56 2.93
CA PHE A 168 -15.27 -1.21 1.83
C PHE A 168 -16.24 -2.34 1.48
N VAL A 169 -15.75 -3.58 1.34
CA VAL A 169 -16.60 -4.76 1.09
C VAL A 169 -17.54 -5.06 2.26
N ARG A 170 -17.10 -4.80 3.50
CA ARG A 170 -17.96 -4.90 4.68
C ARG A 170 -19.10 -3.85 4.65
N SER A 171 -18.83 -2.65 4.13
CA SER A 171 -19.71 -1.50 4.27
C SER A 171 -21.03 -1.64 3.53
#